data_AF-A0A821I0K3-F1
#
_entry.id   AF-A0A821I0K3-F1
#
_cell.length_a   1.000
_cell.length_b   1.000
_cell.length_c   1.000
_cell.angle_alpha   90.00
_cell.angle_beta   90.00
_cell.angle_gamma   90.00
#
_symmetry.space_group_name_H-M   'P 1'
#
loop_
_entity.id
_entity.type
_entity.pdbx_description
1 polymer ?
#
loop_
_entity_poly.entity_id
_entity_poly.type
_entity_poly.pdbx_seq_one_letter_code
_entity_poly.pdbx_strand_id
1 'polypeptide(L)'
;MATKQNDVIDKFSYLSIETQQETGTNNGINPLWLIPYSFKCGYSFQCPLTFKQLIDRQMSQKYFQEILTVTEQTNKIYDFHMRLRSQDQYGLMVDFIYKNADDQSGPVKGDACISCDTNNQLSQLSLIKQNLTTYIRLDTQLRNKLIVTPRRHIERLSNMTKEEMIQFWHETQVVLDEEGCDWQSMVLNHGKYRKHVHLQMKINIEQHQWNQYIKKKYEEKIQQMQHLLKCNEHNPIQTCVVHQKFNQWSKIRSNQPMRKTCTDMKGK
;
A
#
# COMPACT_ATOMS: atom_id res chain seq x y z
N MET A 1 23.22 48.95 -18.60
CA MET A 1 23.04 49.30 -17.18
C MET A 1 21.64 48.89 -16.74
N ALA A 2 21.52 48.42 -15.51
CA ALA A 2 20.31 47.97 -14.79
C ALA A 2 19.74 46.57 -15.11
N THR A 3 20.24 45.59 -14.36
CA THR A 3 19.69 44.24 -14.14
C THR A 3 18.55 44.28 -13.10
N LYS A 4 17.49 43.48 -13.31
CA LYS A 4 16.61 42.97 -12.24
C LYS A 4 16.23 41.52 -12.55
N GLN A 5 17.04 40.59 -12.05
CA GLN A 5 16.64 39.22 -11.75
C GLN A 5 15.81 39.24 -10.47
N ASN A 6 14.63 38.63 -10.47
CA ASN A 6 13.92 38.27 -9.25
C ASN A 6 14.01 36.76 -9.09
N ASP A 7 14.75 36.38 -8.05
CA ASP A 7 14.89 35.05 -7.49
C ASP A 7 13.57 34.58 -6.88
N VAL A 8 13.09 33.41 -7.33
CA VAL A 8 12.17 32.56 -6.56
C VAL A 8 12.63 31.11 -6.76
N ILE A 9 13.80 30.80 -6.21
CA ILE A 9 14.30 29.43 -6.03
C ILE A 9 14.86 29.37 -4.61
N ASP A 10 14.68 28.21 -3.97
CA ASP A 10 15.18 27.80 -2.65
C ASP A 10 14.44 28.32 -1.40
N LYS A 11 13.45 27.51 -0.99
CA LYS A 11 12.99 27.44 0.41
C LYS A 11 13.10 26.04 1.04
N PHE A 12 13.86 25.11 0.46
CA PHE A 12 14.02 23.75 1.01
C PHE A 12 15.45 23.19 0.97
N SER A 13 16.47 24.00 0.70
CA SER A 13 17.84 23.65 1.05
C SER A 13 18.09 24.07 2.51
N TYR A 14 18.89 23.30 3.25
CA TYR A 14 19.22 23.44 4.69
C TYR A 14 18.24 22.80 5.69
N LEU A 15 18.13 21.47 5.63
CA LEU A 15 18.15 20.66 6.84
C LEU A 15 19.42 19.81 6.81
N SER A 16 20.51 20.44 7.23
CA SER A 16 21.75 19.79 7.62
C SER A 16 21.41 18.74 8.68
N ILE A 17 21.86 17.51 8.46
CA ILE A 17 21.80 16.43 9.43
C ILE A 17 22.81 16.77 10.54
N GLU A 18 22.44 17.69 11.42
CA GLU A 18 23.17 17.98 12.64
C GLU A 18 22.50 17.26 13.80
N THR A 19 23.29 16.37 14.40
CA THR A 19 23.33 16.02 15.82
C THR A 19 21.98 16.00 16.53
N GLN A 20 21.37 14.81 16.63
CA GLN A 20 20.21 14.58 17.49
C GLN A 20 20.62 14.82 18.95
N GLN A 21 20.41 16.04 19.42
CA GLN A 21 20.27 16.32 20.84
C GLN A 21 19.08 15.49 21.36
N GLU A 22 19.34 14.72 22.40
CA GLU A 22 18.38 13.95 23.17
C GLU A 22 17.38 14.89 23.87
N THR A 23 16.46 15.49 23.11
CA THR A 23 15.29 16.15 23.70
C THR A 23 14.28 15.06 24.03
N GLY A 24 14.25 14.71 25.31
CA GLY A 24 13.43 13.67 25.90
C GLY A 24 11.94 13.80 25.56
N THR A 25 11.49 13.02 24.59
CA THR A 25 10.15 12.45 24.60
C THR A 25 10.31 10.96 24.84
N ASN A 26 9.81 10.46 25.97
CA ASN A 26 9.91 9.05 26.43
C ASN A 26 9.29 8.01 25.47
N ASN A 27 8.97 8.41 24.25
CA ASN A 27 8.15 7.68 23.33
C ASN A 27 8.79 7.40 21.96
N GLY A 28 9.99 7.94 21.68
CA GLY A 28 10.78 7.62 20.48
C GLY A 28 10.25 8.17 19.15
N ILE A 29 8.95 8.49 19.04
CA ILE A 29 8.35 9.12 17.86
C ILE A 29 8.43 10.64 17.98
N ASN A 30 9.08 11.29 17.02
CA ASN A 30 9.09 12.75 16.95
C ASN A 30 7.67 13.26 16.63
N PRO A 31 7.09 14.18 17.44
CA PRO A 31 5.75 14.72 17.20
C PRO A 31 5.55 15.33 15.81
N LEU A 32 6.62 15.87 15.19
CA LEU A 32 6.55 16.42 13.84
C LEU A 32 6.17 15.37 12.77
N TRP A 33 6.46 14.09 13.00
CA TRP A 33 6.08 13.00 12.10
C TRP A 33 4.56 12.73 12.11
N LEU A 34 3.86 13.25 13.12
CA LEU A 34 2.43 13.09 13.32
C LEU A 34 1.63 14.32 12.87
N ILE A 35 2.29 15.32 12.27
CA ILE A 35 1.63 16.50 11.69
C ILE A 35 1.35 16.20 10.22
N PRO A 36 0.08 15.97 9.82
CA PRO A 36 -0.23 15.71 8.43
C PRO A 36 -0.18 17.01 7.62
N TYR A 37 0.35 16.94 6.40
CA TYR A 37 0.17 18.01 5.43
C TYR A 37 -0.90 17.63 4.41
N SER A 38 -1.76 18.59 4.08
CA SER A 38 -2.91 18.37 3.20
C SER A 38 -2.53 18.43 1.72
N PHE A 39 -3.20 17.63 0.91
CA PHE A 39 -3.16 17.72 -0.55
C PHE A 39 -4.57 17.55 -1.14
N LYS A 40 -4.69 17.62 -2.47
CA LYS A 40 -5.99 17.72 -3.16
C LYS A 40 -7.02 16.70 -2.68
N CYS A 41 -6.64 15.43 -2.51
CA CYS A 41 -7.56 14.32 -2.19
C CYS A 41 -7.32 13.63 -0.83
N GLY A 42 -6.52 14.24 0.05
CA GLY A 42 -6.17 13.62 1.33
C GLY A 42 -5.12 14.40 2.12
N TYR A 43 -4.41 13.70 3.01
CA TYR A 43 -3.21 14.21 3.66
C TYR A 43 -2.12 13.14 3.75
N SER A 44 -0.90 13.58 4.00
CA SER A 44 0.26 12.71 4.13
C SER A 44 1.01 12.98 5.42
N PHE A 45 1.57 11.91 6.00
CA PHE A 45 2.56 11.97 7.06
C PHE A 45 3.94 11.65 6.48
N GLN A 46 4.96 12.36 6.97
CA GLN A 46 6.34 12.13 6.59
C GLN A 46 7.13 11.63 7.80
N CYS A 47 7.80 10.50 7.62
CA CYS A 47 8.74 9.95 8.57
C CYS A 47 10.13 9.88 7.90
N PRO A 48 11.18 10.50 8.46
CA PRO A 48 12.52 10.49 7.88
C PRO A 48 13.18 9.11 7.93
N LEU A 49 12.61 8.16 8.69
CA LEU A 49 13.08 6.78 8.71
C LEU A 49 12.49 6.00 7.54
N THR A 50 13.28 5.11 6.95
CA THR A 50 12.77 4.12 6.01
C THR A 50 11.86 3.12 6.73
N PHE A 51 11.04 2.40 5.97
CA PHE A 51 10.18 1.35 6.53
C PHE A 51 10.99 0.28 7.29
N LYS A 52 12.13 -0.15 6.73
CA LYS A 52 13.04 -1.08 7.38
C LYS A 52 13.61 -0.50 8.68
N GLN A 53 14.04 0.76 8.69
CA GLN A 53 14.54 1.41 9.90
C GLN A 53 13.48 1.52 11.00
N LEU A 54 12.21 1.77 10.64
CA LEU A 54 11.10 1.75 11.62
C LEU A 54 10.93 0.37 12.25
N ILE A 55 11.09 -0.70 11.49
CA ILE A 55 10.99 -2.08 11.98
C ILE A 55 12.21 -2.42 12.84
N ASP A 56 13.42 -2.16 12.35
CA ASP A 56 14.68 -2.47 13.03
C ASP A 56 14.75 -1.77 14.41
N ARG A 57 14.19 -0.56 14.51
CA ARG A 57 14.09 0.21 15.77
C ARG A 57 12.88 -0.15 16.63
N GLN A 58 12.06 -1.11 16.22
CA GLN A 58 10.81 -1.51 16.88
C GLN A 58 9.82 -0.35 17.05
N MET A 59 9.83 0.60 16.12
CA MET A 59 9.00 1.80 16.14
C MET A 59 7.78 1.72 15.21
N SER A 60 7.75 0.74 14.30
CA SER A 60 6.70 0.59 13.29
C SER A 60 5.30 0.57 13.91
N GLN A 61 5.06 -0.32 14.89
CA GLN A 61 3.75 -0.43 15.56
C GLN A 61 3.30 0.91 16.13
N LYS A 62 4.17 1.59 16.88
CA LYS A 62 3.82 2.86 17.51
C LYS A 62 3.53 3.93 16.49
N TYR A 63 4.41 4.10 15.50
CA TYR A 63 4.23 5.09 14.44
C TYR A 63 2.89 4.90 13.72
N PHE A 64 2.60 3.67 13.27
CA PHE A 64 1.36 3.38 12.54
C PHE A 64 0.12 3.51 13.43
N GLN A 65 0.20 3.15 14.71
CA GLN A 65 -0.90 3.35 15.66
C GLN A 65 -1.20 4.83 15.88
N GLU A 66 -0.18 5.68 16.04
CA GLU A 66 -0.36 7.12 16.28
C GLU A 66 -0.97 7.83 15.07
N ILE A 67 -0.49 7.56 13.84
CA ILE A 67 -1.09 8.17 12.65
C ILE A 67 -2.53 7.67 12.41
N LEU A 68 -2.85 6.42 12.78
CA LEU A 68 -4.23 5.92 12.78
C LEU A 68 -5.08 6.61 13.85
N THR A 69 -4.55 6.88 15.04
CA THR A 69 -5.25 7.67 16.07
C THR A 69 -5.59 9.06 15.54
N VAL A 70 -4.64 9.76 14.93
CA VAL A 70 -4.89 11.07 14.30
C VAL A 70 -5.96 10.96 13.21
N THR A 71 -5.89 9.92 12.38
CA THR A 71 -6.80 9.72 11.25
C THR A 71 -8.23 9.38 11.70
N GLU A 72 -8.36 8.30 12.46
CA GLU A 72 -9.65 7.68 12.79
C GLU A 72 -10.28 8.34 14.02
N GLN A 73 -9.50 8.65 15.05
CA GLN A 73 -10.04 9.15 16.32
C GLN A 73 -10.14 10.67 16.35
N THR A 74 -9.10 11.39 15.92
CA THR A 74 -9.09 12.86 15.91
C THR A 74 -9.89 13.41 14.74
N ASN A 75 -9.58 12.96 13.52
CA ASN A 75 -10.20 13.50 12.31
C ASN A 75 -11.49 12.79 11.88
N LYS A 76 -11.87 11.68 12.54
CA LYS A 76 -13.07 10.88 12.24
C LYS A 76 -13.13 10.35 10.80
N ILE A 77 -11.97 10.05 10.21
CA ILE A 77 -11.87 9.49 8.86
C ILE A 77 -11.69 7.98 8.95
N TYR A 78 -12.71 7.23 8.53
CA TYR A 78 -12.72 5.76 8.60
C TYR A 78 -12.72 5.07 7.23
N ASP A 79 -13.00 5.83 6.17
CA ASP A 79 -13.04 5.36 4.79
C ASP A 79 -11.87 5.98 4.03
N PHE A 80 -10.79 5.24 3.87
CA PHE A 80 -9.58 5.74 3.23
C PHE A 80 -8.77 4.66 2.52
N HIS A 81 -7.95 5.11 1.59
CA HIS A 81 -6.83 4.38 1.03
C HIS A 81 -5.54 4.86 1.70
N MET A 82 -4.93 4.00 2.50
CA MET A 82 -3.63 4.24 3.13
C MET A 82 -2.54 3.70 2.21
N ARG A 83 -1.65 4.58 1.75
CA ARG A 83 -0.56 4.24 0.84
C ARG A 83 0.79 4.62 1.41
N LEU A 84 1.64 3.63 1.59
CA LEU A 84 3.03 3.80 1.97
C LEU A 84 3.87 3.95 0.69
N ARG A 85 4.82 4.88 0.69
CA ARG A 85 5.79 5.09 -0.39
C ARG A 85 7.18 5.27 0.22
N SER A 86 8.15 4.52 -0.28
CA SER A 86 9.55 4.81 0.01
C SER A 86 9.96 6.05 -0.79
N GLN A 87 10.67 6.97 -0.15
CA GLN A 87 11.36 8.07 -0.79
C GLN A 87 12.81 8.05 -0.33
N ASP A 88 13.72 7.59 -1.18
CA ASP A 88 15.11 7.27 -0.81
C ASP A 88 15.82 8.40 -0.03
N GLN A 89 15.52 9.66 -0.35
CA GLN A 89 16.10 10.83 0.31
C GLN A 89 15.28 11.37 1.49
N TYR A 90 14.00 11.02 1.59
CA TYR A 90 13.04 11.66 2.50
C TYR A 90 12.38 10.69 3.51
N GLY A 91 12.74 9.41 3.45
CA GLY A 91 12.25 8.35 4.31
C GLY A 91 10.92 7.76 3.83
N LEU A 92 10.04 7.46 4.77
CA LEU A 92 8.72 6.89 4.53
C LEU A 92 7.65 7.97 4.44
N MET A 93 6.91 7.96 3.34
CA MET A 93 5.69 8.75 3.15
C MET A 93 4.45 7.87 3.35
N VAL A 94 3.49 8.33 4.14
CA VAL A 94 2.20 7.64 4.35
C VAL A 94 1.06 8.56 3.96
N ASP A 95 0.42 8.27 2.82
CA ASP A 95 -0.71 9.03 2.30
C ASP A 95 -2.03 8.40 2.79
N PHE A 96 -2.98 9.24 3.19
CA PHE A 96 -4.37 8.87 3.42
C PHE A 96 -5.24 9.58 2.39
N ILE A 97 -5.82 8.81 1.46
CA ILE A 97 -6.66 9.34 0.37
C ILE A 97 -8.13 8.97 0.67
N TYR A 98 -8.99 9.97 0.84
CA TYR A 98 -10.37 9.76 1.32
C TYR A 98 -11.45 10.67 0.72
N LYS A 99 -11.10 11.69 -0.08
CA LYS A 99 -12.10 12.64 -0.61
C LYS A 99 -13.09 12.08 -1.66
N ASN A 100 -12.95 10.82 -2.06
CA ASN A 100 -13.82 10.16 -3.03
C ASN A 100 -14.48 8.90 -2.43
N ALA A 101 -14.71 8.90 -1.12
CA ALA A 101 -15.27 7.75 -0.40
C ALA A 101 -16.69 7.41 -0.84
N ASP A 102 -17.49 8.42 -1.21
CA ASP A 102 -18.89 8.23 -1.63
C ASP A 102 -19.01 7.55 -3.00
N ASP A 103 -17.97 7.60 -3.82
CA ASP A 103 -17.90 6.87 -5.09
C ASP A 103 -17.56 5.38 -4.89
N GLN A 104 -17.24 4.96 -3.67
CA GLN A 104 -16.82 3.59 -3.38
C GLN A 104 -17.99 2.74 -2.90
N SER A 105 -18.14 1.55 -3.50
CA SER A 105 -19.21 0.61 -3.18
C SER A 105 -19.03 -0.10 -1.83
N GLY A 106 -17.84 -0.02 -1.22
CA GLY A 106 -17.51 -0.84 -0.06
C GLY A 106 -17.24 -2.31 -0.39
N PRO A 107 -16.92 -3.10 0.64
CA PRO A 107 -16.68 -4.53 0.48
C PRO A 107 -17.98 -5.23 0.11
N VAL A 108 -17.91 -6.09 -0.91
CA VAL A 108 -19.01 -6.99 -1.24
C VAL A 108 -19.03 -8.08 -0.16
N LYS A 109 -20.19 -8.31 0.47
CA LYS A 109 -20.38 -9.48 1.33
C LYS A 109 -20.32 -10.71 0.42
N GLY A 110 -19.19 -11.40 0.43
CA GLY A 110 -19.02 -12.68 -0.23
C GLY A 110 -19.14 -13.82 0.79
N ASP A 111 -19.55 -14.99 0.31
CA ASP A 111 -19.72 -16.19 1.16
C ASP A 111 -18.39 -16.77 1.64
N ALA A 112 -17.27 -16.43 0.96
CA ALA A 112 -15.95 -16.93 1.27
C ALA A 112 -14.88 -15.82 1.26
N CYS A 113 -14.01 -15.83 2.27
CA CYS A 113 -12.83 -14.99 2.30
C CYS A 113 -11.60 -15.83 1.95
N ILE A 114 -10.89 -15.45 0.88
CA ILE A 114 -9.69 -16.21 0.45
C ILE A 114 -8.64 -16.37 1.56
N SER A 115 -8.54 -15.38 2.44
CA SER A 115 -7.59 -15.42 3.53
C SER A 115 -8.01 -16.33 4.69
N CYS A 116 -9.32 -16.60 4.83
CA CYS A 116 -9.90 -17.43 5.87
C CYS A 116 -10.18 -18.86 5.39
N ASP A 117 -10.50 -19.04 4.12
CA ASP A 117 -10.77 -20.34 3.51
C ASP A 117 -9.46 -20.96 3.00
N THR A 118 -8.78 -21.68 3.90
CA THR A 118 -7.53 -22.38 3.59
C THR A 118 -7.73 -23.68 2.82
N ASN A 119 -8.98 -24.13 2.67
CA ASN A 119 -9.32 -25.34 1.91
C ASN A 119 -9.63 -25.01 0.44
N ASN A 120 -9.89 -23.74 0.12
CA ASN A 120 -10.06 -23.31 -1.25
C ASN A 120 -8.77 -23.50 -2.05
N GLN A 121 -8.88 -24.16 -3.20
CA GLN A 121 -7.76 -24.43 -4.11
C GLN A 121 -7.00 -23.15 -4.53
N LEU A 122 -7.71 -22.05 -4.83
CA LEU A 122 -7.07 -20.79 -5.20
C LEU A 122 -6.33 -20.14 -4.01
N SER A 123 -6.87 -20.28 -2.79
CA SER A 123 -6.18 -19.84 -1.57
C SER A 123 -4.87 -20.59 -1.37
N GLN A 124 -4.90 -21.92 -1.50
CA GLN A 124 -3.72 -22.78 -1.36
C GLN A 124 -2.67 -22.48 -2.43
N LEU A 125 -3.08 -22.38 -3.69
CA LEU A 125 -2.16 -22.09 -4.80
C LEU A 125 -1.50 -20.71 -4.66
N SER A 126 -2.25 -19.71 -4.21
CA SER A 126 -1.71 -18.36 -4.05
C SER A 126 -0.79 -18.20 -2.85
N LEU A 127 -0.84 -19.10 -1.86
CA LEU A 127 -0.04 -19.00 -0.63
C LEU A 127 1.46 -19.15 -0.93
N ILE A 128 2.24 -18.13 -0.56
CA ILE A 128 3.70 -18.14 -0.62
C ILE A 128 4.26 -18.55 0.74
N LYS A 129 3.82 -17.87 1.80
CA LYS A 129 4.32 -18.06 3.15
C LYS A 129 3.19 -17.93 4.17
N GLN A 130 3.21 -18.80 5.17
CA GLN A 130 2.35 -18.72 6.34
C GLN A 130 3.24 -18.49 7.55
N ASN A 131 3.07 -17.34 8.18
CA ASN A 131 3.81 -16.97 9.37
C ASN A 131 2.92 -17.08 10.62
N LEU A 132 3.39 -16.55 11.75
CA LEU A 132 2.66 -16.60 13.00
C LEU A 132 1.39 -15.74 12.93
N THR A 133 1.53 -14.49 12.47
CA THR A 133 0.42 -13.52 12.45
C THR A 133 -0.06 -13.15 11.05
N THR A 134 0.67 -13.51 10.00
CA THR A 134 0.29 -13.19 8.61
C THR A 134 0.30 -14.37 7.65
N TYR A 135 -0.45 -14.19 6.57
CA TYR A 135 -0.32 -14.94 5.35
C TYR A 135 0.17 -14.02 4.24
N ILE A 136 1.09 -14.56 3.43
CA ILE A 136 1.66 -13.85 2.29
C ILE A 136 1.33 -14.64 1.03
N ARG A 137 0.73 -13.97 0.05
CA ARG A 137 0.17 -14.61 -1.14
C ARG A 137 0.55 -13.87 -2.42
N LEU A 138 0.54 -14.60 -3.52
CA LEU A 138 0.41 -14.02 -4.87
C LEU A 138 -0.97 -13.36 -5.00
N ASP A 139 -1.06 -12.27 -5.74
CA ASP A 139 -2.35 -11.67 -6.11
C ASP A 139 -3.16 -12.67 -6.96
N THR A 140 -4.37 -12.98 -6.52
CA THR A 140 -5.23 -13.94 -7.21
C THR A 140 -5.85 -13.42 -8.49
N GLN A 141 -5.68 -12.13 -8.76
CA GLN A 141 -5.93 -11.53 -10.07
C GLN A 141 -4.68 -11.54 -10.96
N LEU A 142 -3.61 -12.21 -10.53
CA LEU A 142 -2.35 -12.37 -11.26
C LEU A 142 -1.70 -11.05 -11.69
N ARG A 143 -1.90 -10.00 -10.90
CA ARG A 143 -1.16 -8.75 -11.03
C ARG A 143 0.20 -8.89 -10.36
N ASN A 144 1.13 -7.99 -10.66
CA ASN A 144 2.46 -7.95 -10.05
C ASN A 144 2.41 -7.39 -8.63
N LYS A 145 1.72 -8.10 -7.73
CA LYS A 145 1.54 -7.70 -6.34
C LYS A 145 1.65 -8.91 -5.44
N LEU A 146 2.23 -8.67 -4.27
CA LEU A 146 2.07 -9.56 -3.13
C LEU A 146 0.92 -9.06 -2.26
N ILE A 147 0.18 -10.00 -1.67
CA ILE A 147 -0.91 -9.73 -0.75
C ILE A 147 -0.49 -10.22 0.62
N VAL A 148 -0.42 -9.32 1.59
CA VAL A 148 -0.21 -9.64 3.00
C VAL A 148 -1.54 -9.47 3.73
N THR A 149 -1.97 -10.52 4.40
CA THR A 149 -3.23 -10.54 5.15
C THR A 149 -2.95 -10.99 6.58
N PRO A 150 -3.51 -10.33 7.61
CA PRO A 150 -3.46 -10.85 8.98
C PRO A 150 -4.14 -12.23 9.05
N ARG A 151 -3.60 -13.12 9.87
CA ARG A 151 -4.15 -14.47 10.05
C ARG A 151 -5.51 -14.43 10.71
N ARG A 152 -5.66 -13.58 11.74
CA ARG A 152 -6.95 -13.27 12.35
C ARG A 152 -7.78 -12.42 11.39
N HIS A 153 -9.06 -12.75 11.26
CA HIS A 153 -9.98 -11.94 10.47
C HIS A 153 -10.17 -10.57 11.13
N ILE A 154 -9.71 -9.52 10.45
CA ILE A 154 -9.88 -8.13 10.88
C ILE A 154 -10.22 -7.26 9.70
N GLU A 155 -10.87 -6.14 9.97
CA GLU A 155 -11.37 -5.23 8.94
C GLU A 155 -10.50 -3.99 8.73
N ARG A 156 -9.83 -3.55 9.81
CA ARG A 156 -9.00 -2.34 9.84
C ARG A 156 -7.68 -2.64 10.53
N LEU A 157 -6.63 -1.92 10.13
CA LEU A 157 -5.33 -1.99 10.77
C LEU A 157 -5.41 -1.65 12.28
N SER A 158 -6.29 -0.72 12.68
CA SER A 158 -6.54 -0.36 14.08
C SER A 158 -7.24 -1.46 14.90
N ASN A 159 -7.68 -2.55 14.29
CA ASN A 159 -8.22 -3.71 15.00
C ASN A 159 -7.15 -4.74 15.40
N MET A 160 -5.89 -4.55 15.01
CA MET A 160 -4.78 -5.40 15.45
C MET A 160 -4.44 -5.15 16.92
N THR A 161 -3.97 -6.18 17.63
CA THR A 161 -3.22 -5.96 18.87
C THR A 161 -1.86 -5.34 18.56
N LYS A 162 -1.16 -4.85 19.59
CA LYS A 162 0.19 -4.29 19.42
C LYS A 162 1.14 -5.35 18.86
N GLU A 163 1.09 -6.55 19.41
CA GLU A 163 1.94 -7.68 19.05
C GLU A 163 1.66 -8.12 17.60
N GLU A 164 0.39 -8.20 17.21
CA GLU A 164 0.01 -8.51 15.82
C GLU A 164 0.54 -7.45 14.85
N MET A 165 0.47 -6.16 15.20
CA MET A 165 0.96 -5.09 14.34
C MET A 165 2.49 -5.09 14.22
N ILE A 166 3.22 -5.34 15.32
CA ILE A 166 4.68 -5.51 15.28
C ILE A 166 5.05 -6.62 14.29
N GLN A 167 4.43 -7.80 14.46
CA GLN A 167 4.73 -8.95 13.62
C GLN A 167 4.25 -8.75 12.18
N PHE A 168 3.12 -8.10 11.96
CA PHE A 168 2.59 -7.81 10.62
C PHE A 168 3.60 -7.04 9.76
N TRP A 169 4.22 -6.00 10.33
CA TRP A 169 5.22 -5.21 9.61
C TRP A 169 6.55 -5.96 9.49
N HIS A 170 7.00 -6.62 10.55
CA HIS A 170 8.24 -7.39 10.53
C HIS A 170 8.20 -8.53 9.51
N GLU A 171 7.16 -9.37 9.53
CA GLU A 171 6.97 -10.48 8.60
C GLU A 171 6.82 -9.99 7.15
N THR A 172 6.27 -8.79 6.94
CA THR A 172 6.25 -8.13 5.62
C THR A 172 7.65 -7.78 5.13
N GLN A 173 8.49 -7.18 5.97
CA GLN A 173 9.86 -6.85 5.57
C GLN A 173 10.69 -8.11 5.31
N VAL A 174 10.56 -9.12 6.18
CA VAL A 174 11.26 -10.40 6.03
C VAL A 174 10.95 -11.05 4.67
N VAL A 175 9.69 -11.05 4.23
CA VAL A 175 9.38 -11.63 2.91
C VAL A 175 9.97 -10.82 1.76
N LEU A 176 10.06 -9.49 1.87
CA LEU A 176 10.65 -8.67 0.83
C LEU A 176 12.14 -8.96 0.70
N ASP A 177 12.81 -9.09 1.84
CA ASP A 177 14.24 -9.44 1.91
C ASP A 177 14.48 -10.86 1.36
N GLU A 178 13.67 -11.84 1.74
CA GLU A 178 13.77 -13.23 1.25
C GLU A 178 13.47 -13.37 -0.24
N GLU A 179 12.52 -12.58 -0.76
CA GLU A 179 12.20 -12.57 -2.18
C GLU A 179 13.15 -11.68 -3.00
N GLY A 180 14.03 -10.90 -2.36
CA GLY A 180 14.95 -9.99 -3.03
C GLY A 180 14.25 -8.88 -3.82
N CYS A 181 13.03 -8.50 -3.41
CA CYS A 181 12.24 -7.48 -4.09
C CYS A 181 12.24 -6.17 -3.30
N ASP A 182 12.51 -5.07 -3.98
CA ASP A 182 12.08 -3.77 -3.52
C ASP A 182 10.58 -3.60 -3.77
N TRP A 183 9.99 -2.61 -3.10
CA TRP A 183 8.58 -2.31 -3.25
C TRP A 183 8.39 -0.85 -3.66
N GLN A 184 7.50 -0.63 -4.62
CA GLN A 184 7.17 0.72 -5.10
C GLN A 184 6.18 1.41 -4.15
N SER A 185 5.16 0.68 -3.70
CA SER A 185 4.19 1.16 -2.72
C SER A 185 3.48 0.02 -2.03
N MET A 186 3.10 0.22 -0.78
CA MET A 186 2.18 -0.67 -0.06
C MET A 186 0.84 0.02 0.14
N VAL A 187 -0.25 -0.72 -0.02
CA VAL A 187 -1.61 -0.17 0.04
C VAL A 187 -2.47 -0.98 0.99
N LEU A 188 -3.06 -0.31 1.97
CA LEU A 188 -4.12 -0.80 2.85
C LEU A 188 -5.39 0.00 2.57
N ASN A 189 -6.45 -0.68 2.14
CA ASN A 189 -7.75 -0.04 1.97
C ASN A 189 -8.57 -0.23 3.25
N HIS A 190 -9.24 0.83 3.71
CA HIS A 190 -10.10 0.84 4.89
C HIS A 190 -11.52 1.26 4.52
N GLY A 191 -12.50 0.77 5.30
CA GLY A 191 -13.90 1.16 5.15
C GLY A 191 -14.44 0.89 3.74
N LYS A 192 -15.08 1.89 3.12
CA LYS A 192 -15.66 1.82 1.78
C LYS A 192 -14.64 1.58 0.66
N TYR A 193 -13.35 1.87 0.87
CA TYR A 193 -12.30 1.63 -0.15
C TYR A 193 -11.92 0.16 -0.30
N ARG A 194 -12.38 -0.71 0.62
CA ARG A 194 -12.09 -2.14 0.56
C ARG A 194 -12.93 -2.84 -0.49
N LYS A 195 -12.33 -3.85 -1.11
CA LYS A 195 -13.06 -4.84 -1.92
C LYS A 195 -13.41 -6.10 -1.15
N HIS A 196 -12.58 -6.44 -0.16
CA HIS A 196 -12.71 -7.62 0.69
C HIS A 196 -12.96 -7.18 2.13
N VAL A 197 -13.75 -7.96 2.86
CA VAL A 197 -14.02 -7.69 4.28
C VAL A 197 -12.73 -7.83 5.11
N HIS A 198 -11.94 -8.87 4.84
CA HIS A 198 -10.65 -9.03 5.52
C HIS A 198 -9.63 -8.01 5.01
N LEU A 199 -8.95 -7.33 5.94
CA LEU A 199 -7.84 -6.44 5.68
C LEU A 199 -6.77 -7.12 4.82
N GLN A 200 -6.38 -6.45 3.75
CA GLN A 200 -5.31 -6.89 2.87
C GLN A 200 -4.39 -5.70 2.58
N MET A 201 -3.10 -5.91 2.78
CA MET A 201 -2.08 -5.04 2.25
C MET A 201 -1.63 -5.54 0.89
N LYS A 202 -1.63 -4.64 -0.10
CA LYS A 202 -1.15 -4.90 -1.45
C LYS A 202 0.22 -4.27 -1.61
N ILE A 203 1.25 -5.08 -1.82
CA ILE A 203 2.60 -4.62 -2.10
C ILE A 203 2.76 -4.58 -3.61
N ASN A 204 2.94 -3.38 -4.17
CA ASN A 204 3.22 -3.21 -5.59
C ASN A 204 4.72 -3.35 -5.82
N ILE A 205 5.09 -4.30 -6.68
CA ILE A 205 6.48 -4.58 -7.07
C ILE A 205 6.65 -4.16 -8.53
N GLU A 206 7.80 -3.58 -8.87
CA GLU A 206 8.07 -3.19 -10.24
C GLU A 206 8.09 -4.40 -11.19
N GLN A 207 7.64 -4.21 -12.42
CA GLN A 207 7.48 -5.31 -13.40
C GLN A 207 8.79 -6.08 -13.63
N HIS A 208 9.92 -5.38 -13.66
CA HIS A 208 11.23 -6.00 -13.91
C HIS A 208 11.64 -6.90 -12.73
N GLN A 209 11.54 -6.40 -11.48
CA GLN A 209 11.80 -7.17 -10.27
C GLN A 209 10.83 -8.34 -10.12
N TRP A 210 9.53 -8.11 -10.39
CA TRP A 210 8.52 -9.17 -10.37
C TRP A 210 8.89 -10.31 -11.31
N ASN A 211 9.29 -10.01 -12.55
CA ASN A 211 9.68 -11.04 -13.51
C ASN A 211 10.94 -11.78 -13.08
N GLN A 212 11.93 -11.05 -12.57
CA GLN A 212 13.23 -11.60 -12.18
C GLN A 212 13.13 -12.52 -10.96
N TYR A 213 12.43 -12.09 -9.91
CA TYR A 213 12.45 -12.75 -8.61
C TYR A 213 11.19 -13.57 -8.32
N ILE A 214 10.00 -13.00 -8.50
CA ILE A 214 8.74 -13.64 -8.11
C ILE A 214 8.24 -14.61 -9.19
N LYS A 215 8.05 -14.12 -10.42
CA LYS A 215 7.43 -14.90 -11.50
C LYS A 215 8.24 -16.14 -11.82
N LYS A 216 9.57 -16.01 -11.89
CA LYS A 216 10.49 -17.13 -12.14
C LYS A 216 10.43 -18.18 -11.02
N LYS A 217 10.39 -17.75 -9.76
CA LYS A 217 10.36 -18.63 -8.59
C LYS A 217 9.04 -19.36 -8.40
N TYR A 218 7.92 -18.72 -8.75
CA TYR A 218 6.57 -19.25 -8.56
C TYR A 218 5.85 -19.55 -9.88
N GLU A 219 6.58 -19.86 -10.94
CA GLU A 219 6.04 -20.05 -12.29
C GLU A 219 4.93 -21.12 -12.32
N GLU A 220 5.18 -22.28 -11.71
CA GLU A 220 4.23 -23.38 -11.68
C GLU A 220 2.92 -22.97 -10.96
N LYS A 221 3.01 -22.33 -9.80
CA LYS A 221 1.85 -21.81 -9.06
C LYS A 221 1.05 -20.82 -9.90
N ILE A 222 1.74 -19.89 -10.57
CA ILE A 222 1.11 -18.90 -11.46
C ILE A 222 0.39 -19.59 -12.62
N GLN A 223 1.00 -20.60 -13.26
CA GLN A 223 0.37 -21.36 -14.35
C GLN A 223 -0.86 -22.14 -13.88
N GLN A 224 -0.78 -22.80 -12.71
CA GLN A 224 -1.92 -23.51 -12.12
C GLN A 224 -3.05 -22.56 -11.73
N MET A 225 -2.73 -21.38 -11.18
CA MET A 225 -3.72 -20.33 -10.91
C MET A 225 -4.35 -19.81 -12.21
N GLN A 226 -3.56 -19.57 -13.27
CA GLN A 226 -4.07 -19.17 -14.58
C GLN A 226 -5.04 -20.21 -15.15
N HIS A 227 -4.69 -21.49 -15.07
CA HIS A 227 -5.56 -22.58 -15.50
C HIS A 227 -6.85 -22.61 -14.67
N LEU A 228 -6.74 -22.57 -13.34
CA LEU A 228 -7.89 -22.57 -12.44
C LEU A 228 -8.84 -21.39 -12.72
N LEU A 229 -8.29 -20.20 -13.01
CA LEU A 229 -9.08 -19.01 -13.31
C LEU A 229 -9.78 -19.09 -14.68
N LYS A 230 -9.22 -19.85 -15.64
CA LYS A 230 -9.83 -20.07 -16.96
C LYS A 230 -10.92 -21.15 -16.94
N CYS A 231 -10.74 -22.21 -16.16
CA CYS A 231 -11.61 -23.40 -16.20
C CYS A 231 -12.84 -23.34 -15.30
N ASN A 232 -12.86 -22.46 -14.29
CA ASN A 232 -13.96 -22.41 -13.32
C ASN A 232 -14.84 -21.17 -13.52
N GLU A 233 -15.90 -21.27 -14.32
CA GLU A 233 -16.90 -20.19 -14.44
C GLU A 233 -17.71 -19.97 -13.14
N HIS A 234 -17.67 -20.94 -12.20
CA HIS A 234 -18.51 -20.97 -10.99
C HIS A 234 -17.72 -20.91 -9.67
N ASN A 235 -16.45 -20.47 -9.67
CA ASN A 235 -15.71 -20.40 -8.40
C ASN A 235 -16.29 -19.27 -7.51
N PRO A 236 -16.74 -19.55 -6.27
CA PRO A 236 -17.29 -18.53 -5.37
C PRO A 236 -16.27 -17.44 -4.97
N ILE A 237 -14.96 -17.71 -5.09
CA ILE A 237 -13.95 -16.66 -4.96
C ILE A 237 -13.88 -15.81 -6.23
N GLN A 238 -14.17 -16.38 -7.40
CA GLN A 238 -14.33 -15.59 -8.61
C GLN A 238 -15.54 -14.66 -8.55
N THR A 239 -16.67 -15.01 -7.94
CA THR A 239 -17.78 -14.04 -7.81
C THR A 239 -17.37 -12.80 -7.00
N CYS A 240 -16.50 -12.97 -6.00
CA CYS A 240 -15.87 -11.86 -5.26
C CYS A 240 -14.86 -11.03 -6.10
N VAL A 241 -14.31 -11.61 -7.17
CA VAL A 241 -13.30 -11.01 -8.06
C VAL A 241 -13.91 -10.45 -9.35
N VAL A 242 -14.97 -11.07 -9.88
CA VAL A 242 -15.53 -10.92 -11.23
C VAL A 242 -16.78 -10.05 -11.25
N HIS A 243 -17.48 -9.84 -10.13
CA HIS A 243 -18.63 -8.92 -10.08
C HIS A 243 -18.31 -7.45 -10.38
N GLN A 244 -17.04 -7.10 -10.65
CA GLN A 244 -16.63 -5.76 -11.04
C GLN A 244 -15.89 -5.79 -12.38
N LYS A 245 -16.66 -5.83 -13.48
CA LYS A 245 -16.30 -5.45 -14.86
C LYS A 245 -14.78 -5.36 -15.15
N PHE A 246 -14.12 -6.51 -15.25
CA PHE A 246 -12.70 -6.58 -15.65
C PHE A 246 -12.46 -6.22 -17.14
N ASN A 247 -13.52 -5.96 -17.91
CA ASN A 247 -13.45 -5.73 -19.36
C ASN A 247 -13.68 -4.28 -19.84
N GLN A 248 -13.85 -3.28 -18.97
CA GLN A 248 -14.07 -1.89 -19.43
C GLN A 248 -12.87 -0.95 -19.31
N TRP A 249 -11.89 -1.20 -18.44
CA TRP A 249 -10.76 -0.26 -18.26
C TRP A 249 -9.63 -0.41 -19.29
N SER A 250 -9.47 -1.58 -19.90
CA SER A 250 -8.49 -1.80 -20.98
C SER A 250 -8.91 -1.20 -22.32
N LYS A 251 -10.22 -0.97 -22.55
CA LYS A 251 -10.74 -0.33 -23.78
C LYS A 251 -10.81 1.20 -23.72
N ILE A 252 -10.78 1.81 -22.53
CA ILE A 252 -10.89 3.28 -22.41
C ILE A 252 -9.54 3.98 -22.65
N ARG A 253 -8.40 3.29 -22.43
CA ARG A 253 -7.08 3.88 -22.69
C ARG A 253 -6.59 3.77 -24.14
N SER A 254 -7.21 2.96 -24.99
CA SER A 254 -6.85 2.90 -26.42
C SER A 254 -7.49 4.01 -27.27
N ASN A 255 -8.43 4.78 -26.72
CA ASN A 255 -9.17 5.82 -27.46
C ASN A 255 -9.04 7.24 -26.87
N GLN A 256 -8.13 7.49 -25.91
CA GLN A 256 -7.83 8.87 -25.54
C GLN A 256 -6.76 9.42 -26.50
N PRO A 257 -7.08 10.45 -27.32
CA PRO A 257 -6.05 11.13 -28.11
C PRO A 257 -5.00 11.68 -27.14
N MET A 258 -3.73 11.44 -27.45
CA MET A 258 -2.61 12.07 -26.74
C MET A 258 -2.90 13.57 -26.64
N ARG A 259 -3.00 14.09 -25.40
CA ARG A 259 -3.05 15.52 -25.17
C ARG A 259 -1.77 16.11 -25.78
N LYS A 260 -1.94 16.87 -26.87
CA LYS A 260 -0.89 17.75 -27.39
C LYS A 260 -0.43 18.65 -26.24
N THR A 261 0.82 18.53 -25.88
CA THR A 261 1.51 19.48 -25.01
C THR A 261 1.39 20.86 -25.62
N CYS A 262 0.90 21.83 -24.85
CA CYS A 262 0.98 23.25 -25.22
C CYS A 262 2.45 23.67 -25.13
N THR A 263 3.15 23.54 -26.25
CA THR A 263 4.31 24.35 -26.59
C THR A 263 3.92 25.19 -27.79
N ASP A 264 4.40 26.43 -27.82
CA ASP A 264 4.25 27.45 -28.86
C ASP A 264 3.07 28.41 -28.72
N MET A 265 3.25 29.42 -27.86
CA MET A 265 2.92 30.81 -28.23
C MET A 265 4.00 31.76 -27.69
N LYS A 266 5.05 31.95 -28.48
CA LYS A 266 5.86 33.17 -28.52
C LYS A 266 6.00 33.59 -29.98
N GLY A 267 5.52 34.79 -30.31
CA GLY A 267 5.87 35.44 -31.58
C GLY A 267 4.73 36.24 -32.22
N LYS A 268 4.42 37.42 -31.68
CA LYS A 268 4.61 38.74 -32.33
C LYS A 268 4.16 39.84 -31.37
#